data_AF-A0A963JJA1-F1
#
_entry.id   AF-A0A963JJA1-F1
#
_cell.length_a   1.000
_cell.length_b   1.000
_cell.length_c   1.000
_cell.angle_alpha   90.00
_cell.angle_beta   90.00
_cell.angle_gamma   90.00
#
_symmetry.space_group_name_H-M   'P 1'
#
loop_
_entity.id
_entity.type
_entity.pdbx_description
1 polymer ?
#
loop_
_entity_poly.entity_id
_entity_poly.type
_entity_poly.pdbx_seq_one_letter_code
_entity_poly.pdbx_strand_id
1 'polypeptide(L)' 'MLFDAHIRAFTAFGGILKRGIYDNMKTAVDKVSKGNGRVVNTRFFTMHGL' A
#
# COMPACT_ATOMS: atom_id res chain seq x y z
N MET A 1 2.14 -6.03 19.15
CA MET A 1 1.14 -5.46 18.20
C MET A 1 1.80 -5.31 16.82
N LEU A 2 1.05 -5.39 15.71
CA LEU A 2 1.61 -5.34 14.35
C LEU A 2 2.45 -4.07 14.11
N PHE A 3 1.94 -2.91 14.50
CA PHE A 3 2.63 -1.63 14.31
C PHE A 3 3.89 -1.50 15.17
N ASP A 4 3.88 -2.02 16.40
CA ASP A 4 5.06 -2.05 17.27
C ASP A 4 6.19 -2.88 16.65
N ALA A 5 5.87 -4.05 16.09
CA ALA A 5 6.84 -4.87 15.36
C ALA A 5 7.42 -4.15 14.14
N HIS A 6 6.60 -3.38 13.41
CA HIS A 6 7.05 -2.57 12.28
C HIS A 6 8.01 -1.45 12.72
N ILE A 7 7.67 -0.71 13.78
CA ILE A 7 8.51 0.36 14.33
C ILE A 7 9.88 -0.19 14.73
N ARG A 8 9.89 -1.32 15.44
CA ARG A 8 11.13 -1.98 15.87
C ARG A 8 11.97 -2.45 14.67
N ALA A 9 11.33 -3.04 13.66
CA ALA A 9 12.03 -3.47 12.44
C ALA A 9 12.62 -2.28 11.67
N PHE A 10 11.85 -1.23 11.41
CA PHE A 10 12.34 -0.04 10.71
C PHE A 10 13.49 0.63 11.47
N THR A 11 13.41 0.69 12.80
CA THR A 11 14.51 1.20 13.63
C THR A 11 15.78 0.35 13.46
N ALA A 12 15.64 -0.98 13.47
CA ALA A 12 16.77 -1.90 13.25
C ALA A 12 17.37 -1.81 11.84
N PHE A 13 16.56 -1.52 10.82
CA PHE A 13 17.00 -1.38 9.43
C PHE A 13 17.40 0.06 9.04
N GLY A 14 17.45 1.00 10.00
CA GLY A 14 17.91 2.38 9.75
C GLY A 14 16.88 3.29 9.07
N GLY A 15 15.60 2.95 9.15
CA GLY A 15 14.49 3.74 8.63
C GLY A 15 13.45 2.92 7.87
N ILE A 16 12.66 3.62 7.06
CA ILE A 16 11.61 3.00 6.24
C ILE A 16 12.13 2.64 4.84
N LEU A 17 11.42 1.72 4.19
CA LEU A 17 11.67 1.33 2.80
C LEU A 17 11.51 2.56 1.87
N LYS A 18 12.44 2.73 0.91
CA LYS A 18 12.33 3.79 -0.12
C LYS A 18 11.08 3.65 -0.99
N ARG A 19 10.55 2.42 -1.11
CA ARG A 19 9.35 2.09 -1.85
C ARG A 19 8.62 0.98 -1.12
N GLY A 20 7.44 1.29 -0.60
CA GLY A 20 6.48 0.27 -0.18
C GLY A 20 5.72 -0.25 -1.39
N ILE A 21 5.65 -1.57 -1.56
CA ILE A 21 4.78 -2.20 -2.55
C ILE A 21 3.67 -2.89 -1.78
N TYR A 22 2.48 -2.32 -1.85
CA TYR A 22 1.27 -2.97 -1.37
C TYR A 22 0.57 -3.60 -2.57
N ASP A 23 0.44 -4.93 -2.55
CA ASP A 23 -0.35 -5.62 -3.55
C ASP A 23 -1.84 -5.47 -3.23
N ASN A 24 -2.66 -5.36 -4.29
CA ASN A 24 -4.10 -5.60 -4.31
C ASN A 24 -4.89 -5.09 -3.09
N MET A 25 -4.52 -3.90 -2.60
CA MET A 25 -5.10 -3.33 -1.39
C MET A 25 -6.59 -3.09 -1.61
N LYS A 26 -7.46 -3.89 -0.99
CA LYS A 26 -8.94 -3.82 -1.20
C LYS A 26 -9.54 -2.43 -0.94
N THR A 27 -8.92 -1.63 -0.08
CA THR A 27 -9.32 -0.24 0.18
C THR A 27 -9.05 0.66 -1.02
N ALA A 28 -8.02 0.35 -1.81
CA ALA A 28 -7.55 1.14 -2.94
C ALA A 28 -7.93 0.55 -4.31
N VAL A 29 -8.21 -0.75 -4.37
CA VAL A 29 -8.38 -1.50 -5.62
C VAL A 29 -9.68 -2.30 -5.53
N ASP A 30 -10.62 -2.00 -6.43
CA ASP A 30 -11.88 -2.74 -6.55
C ASP A 30 -11.69 -4.05 -7.31
N LYS A 31 -10.81 -4.06 -8.31
CA LYS A 31 -10.59 -5.23 -9.16
C LYS A 31 -9.19 -5.29 -9.74
N VAL A 32 -8.63 -6.49 -9.80
CA VAL A 32 -7.39 -6.80 -10.54
C VAL A 32 -7.77 -7.48 -11.86
N SER A 33 -7.15 -7.06 -12.97
CA SER A 33 -7.34 -7.64 -14.30
C SER A 33 -6.07 -8.34 -14.80
N LYS A 34 -6.20 -9.10 -15.89
CA LYS A 34 -5.03 -9.70 -16.57
C LYS A 34 -4.04 -8.60 -16.99
N GLY A 35 -2.75 -8.95 -17.05
CA GLY A 35 -1.69 -8.05 -17.49
C GLY A 35 -1.38 -6.91 -16.51
N ASN A 36 -1.50 -7.14 -15.20
CA ASN A 36 -1.23 -6.15 -14.13
C ASN A 36 -2.16 -4.93 -14.09
N GLY A 37 -3.27 -4.94 -14.83
CA GLY A 37 -4.27 -3.87 -14.75
C GLY A 37 -5.03 -3.89 -13.42
N ARG A 38 -5.41 -2.70 -12.93
CA ARG A 38 -6.17 -2.52 -11.68
C ARG A 38 -7.23 -1.45 -11.86
N VAL A 39 -8.43 -1.73 -11.38
CA VAL A 39 -9.51 -0.75 -11.23
C VAL A 39 -9.38 -0.16 -9.82
N VAL A 40 -9.04 1.12 -9.75
CA VAL A 40 -8.83 1.83 -8.49
C VAL A 40 -10.19 2.25 -7.91
N ASN A 41 -10.36 2.06 -6.60
CA ASN A 41 -11.55 2.49 -5.89
C ASN A 41 -11.72 4.01 -6.01
N THR A 42 -12.91 4.47 -6.41
CA THR A 42 -13.18 5.89 -6.65
C THR A 42 -12.93 6.76 -5.42
N ARG A 43 -13.30 6.29 -4.21
CA ARG A 43 -13.07 7.05 -2.97
C ARG A 43 -11.60 7.19 -2.67
N PHE A 44 -10.84 6.10 -2.88
CA PHE A 44 -9.39 6.12 -2.72
C PHE A 44 -8.71 7.05 -3.72
N PHE A 45 -9.17 7.05 -4.98
CA PHE A 45 -8.67 7.96 -6.01
C PHE A 45 -8.92 9.43 -5.63
N THR A 46 -10.13 9.77 -5.15
CA THR A 46 -10.46 11.12 -4.70
C THR A 46 -9.60 11.57 -3.50
N MET A 47 -9.21 10.67 -2.60
CA MET A 47 -8.36 11.00 -1.44
C MET A 47 -6.90 11.26 -1.81
N HIS A 48 -6.38 10.60 -2.84
CA HIS A 48 -4.96 10.66 -3.21
C HIS A 48 -4.68 11.46 -4.49
N GLY A 49 -5.72 11.97 -5.16
CA GLY A 49 -5.70 13.01 -6.20
C GLY A 49 -4.39 13.18 -6.97
N LEU A 50 -4.32 12.54 -8.14
CA LEU A 50 -3.51 12.99 -9.27
C LEU A 50 -4.46 13.45 -10.38
#